data_AF-A0A9P8Y3S0-F1
#
_entry.id   AF-A0A9P8Y3S0-F1
#
_cell.length_a   1.000
_cell.length_b   1.000
_cell.length_c   1.000
_cell.angle_alpha   90.00
_cell.angle_beta   90.00
_cell.angle_gamma   90.00
#
_symmetry.space_group_name_H-M   'P 1'
#
loop_
_entity.id
_entity.type
_entity.pdbx_description
1 polymer ?
#
loop_
_entity_poly.entity_id
_entity_poly.type
_entity_poly.pdbx_seq_one_letter_code
_entity_poly.pdbx_strand_id
1 'polypeptide(L)'
;MKFFTTLSLATAASAATLEHRQAPSKQIGSFSASCIPHSAFCNYQFTVKPDPSLPPSHCNGTYIGSGTLPAVGDGKCADNAAYTWGIVSTQDGGYRFGVWYPLNSRSNITYCHQITPDEIEVVDGGSVQTAHYIGPTEFDATVDACF
;
A
#
# COMPACT_ATOMS: atom_id res chain seq x y z
N MET A 1 -13.48 -27.13 -66.91
CA MET A 1 -13.22 -26.08 -65.91
C MET A 1 -12.54 -26.74 -64.72
N LYS A 2 -11.32 -26.33 -64.36
CA LYS A 2 -10.53 -26.89 -63.24
C LYS A 2 -10.55 -25.86 -62.10
N PHE A 3 -11.07 -26.24 -60.94
CA PHE A 3 -11.03 -25.43 -59.73
C PHE A 3 -9.81 -25.84 -58.90
N PHE A 4 -8.92 -24.88 -58.63
CA PHE A 4 -7.83 -25.03 -57.67
C PHE A 4 -8.31 -24.52 -56.32
N THR A 5 -8.40 -25.42 -55.33
CA THR A 5 -8.77 -25.08 -53.95
C THR A 5 -7.47 -24.85 -53.16
N THR A 6 -7.18 -23.59 -52.85
CA THR A 6 -6.05 -23.21 -51.99
C THR A 6 -6.39 -23.45 -50.52
N LEU A 7 -5.58 -24.26 -49.85
CA LEU A 7 -5.69 -24.58 -48.43
C LEU A 7 -5.05 -23.44 -47.61
N SER A 8 -5.86 -22.69 -46.86
CA SER A 8 -5.39 -21.64 -45.95
C SER A 8 -4.97 -22.27 -44.62
N LEU A 9 -3.68 -22.23 -44.28
CA LEU A 9 -3.19 -22.62 -42.95
C LEU A 9 -3.54 -21.52 -41.95
N ALA A 10 -4.42 -21.82 -41.00
CA ALA A 10 -4.68 -20.96 -39.85
C ALA A 10 -3.48 -21.00 -38.91
N THR A 11 -2.71 -19.91 -38.86
CA THR A 11 -1.71 -19.67 -37.82
C THR A 11 -2.41 -19.48 -36.48
N ALA A 12 -2.36 -20.50 -35.62
CA ALA A 12 -2.70 -20.35 -34.22
C ALA A 12 -1.66 -19.44 -33.56
N ALA A 13 -1.99 -18.16 -33.38
CA ALA A 13 -1.25 -17.29 -32.49
C ALA A 13 -1.45 -17.82 -31.07
N SER A 14 -0.46 -18.52 -30.53
CA SER A 14 -0.38 -18.78 -29.10
C SER A 14 -0.24 -17.43 -28.41
N ALA A 15 -1.36 -16.88 -27.94
CA ALA A 15 -1.35 -15.88 -26.88
C ALA A 15 -0.78 -16.56 -25.65
N ALA A 16 0.55 -16.52 -25.51
CA ALA A 16 1.16 -16.75 -24.22
C ALA A 16 0.59 -15.67 -23.30
N THR A 17 -0.38 -16.04 -22.48
CA THR A 17 -0.66 -15.33 -21.24
C THR A 17 0.70 -15.19 -20.56
N LEU A 18 1.23 -13.97 -20.51
CA LEU A 18 2.33 -13.66 -19.62
C LEU A 18 1.83 -14.07 -18.24
N GLU A 19 2.26 -15.24 -17.77
CA GLU A 19 2.13 -15.59 -16.36
C GLU A 19 2.60 -14.38 -15.58
N HIS A 20 1.79 -13.99 -14.59
CA HIS A 20 2.07 -12.94 -13.64
C HIS A 20 3.46 -13.18 -13.03
N ARG A 21 4.49 -12.67 -13.69
CA ARG A 21 5.89 -12.83 -13.34
C ARG A 21 6.06 -12.00 -12.07
N GLN A 22 5.86 -12.66 -10.92
CA GLN A 22 6.03 -12.15 -9.56
C GLN A 22 5.97 -10.62 -9.50
N ALA A 23 4.77 -10.03 -9.45
CA ALA A 23 4.68 -8.59 -9.26
C ALA A 23 5.57 -8.23 -8.07
N PRO A 24 6.56 -7.33 -8.23
CA PRO A 24 7.49 -7.05 -7.18
C PRO A 24 6.68 -6.58 -5.96
N SER A 25 6.82 -7.29 -4.84
CA SER A 25 6.23 -6.88 -3.58
C SER A 25 7.26 -6.10 -2.76
N LYS A 26 6.76 -5.32 -1.83
CA LYS A 26 7.55 -4.64 -0.82
C LYS A 26 7.04 -5.10 0.54
N GLN A 27 7.92 -5.70 1.32
CA GLN A 27 7.54 -6.13 2.66
C GLN A 27 7.49 -4.91 3.58
N ILE A 28 6.34 -4.72 4.21
CA ILE A 28 6.10 -3.76 5.28
C ILE A 28 6.15 -4.51 6.60
N GLY A 29 6.84 -3.95 7.59
CA GLY A 29 6.97 -4.57 8.90
C GLY A 29 6.70 -3.59 10.03
N SER A 30 6.31 -4.13 11.19
CA SER A 30 5.99 -3.34 12.38
C SER A 30 4.97 -2.22 12.12
N PHE A 31 4.03 -2.45 11.21
CA PHE A 31 2.99 -1.48 10.90
C PHE A 31 2.06 -1.31 12.09
N SER A 32 1.81 -0.05 12.45
CA SER A 32 0.89 0.36 13.49
C SER A 32 0.33 1.75 13.16
N ALA A 33 -0.95 1.93 13.50
CA ALA A 33 -1.64 3.20 13.38
C ALA A 33 -2.62 3.35 14.55
N SER A 34 -2.59 4.47 15.26
CA SER A 34 -3.45 4.66 16.45
C SER A 34 -3.66 6.13 16.76
N CYS A 35 -4.88 6.49 17.13
CA CYS A 35 -5.20 7.80 17.70
C CYS A 35 -5.00 7.82 19.22
N ILE A 36 -4.39 8.89 19.72
CA ILE A 36 -4.09 9.04 21.14
C ILE A 36 -5.36 9.47 21.89
N PRO A 37 -5.78 8.74 22.95
CA PRO A 37 -6.94 9.15 23.77
C PRO A 37 -6.76 10.57 24.33
N HIS A 38 -7.84 11.36 24.28
CA HIS A 38 -7.88 12.76 24.75
C HIS A 38 -6.90 13.71 24.03
N SER A 39 -6.41 13.31 22.86
CA SER A 39 -5.55 14.11 22.01
C SER A 39 -6.16 14.23 20.61
N ALA A 40 -5.83 15.32 19.91
CA ALA A 40 -6.23 15.49 18.52
C ALA A 40 -5.35 14.68 17.55
N PHE A 41 -4.26 14.07 18.05
CA PHE A 41 -3.23 13.45 17.23
C PHE A 41 -3.35 11.93 17.12
N CYS A 42 -2.96 11.42 15.96
CA CYS A 42 -2.81 10.02 15.65
C CYS A 42 -1.40 9.75 15.10
N ASN A 43 -0.86 8.58 15.41
CA ASN A 43 0.47 8.16 15.01
C ASN A 43 0.39 7.04 13.98
N TYR A 44 1.34 7.06 13.06
CA TYR A 44 1.65 5.95 12.18
C TYR A 44 3.12 5.59 12.37
N GLN A 45 3.43 4.30 12.39
CA GLN A 45 4.80 3.79 12.45
C GLN A 45 4.87 2.46 11.69
N PHE A 46 5.89 2.30 10.87
CA PHE A 46 6.18 1.07 10.15
C PHE A 46 7.64 1.06 9.67
N THR A 47 8.03 -0.05 9.06
CA THR A 47 9.30 -0.21 8.36
C THR A 47 9.06 -0.68 6.94
N VAL A 48 9.86 -0.17 6.02
CA VAL A 48 9.93 -0.65 4.64
C VAL A 48 11.17 -1.52 4.55
N LYS A 49 11.00 -2.81 4.25
CA LYS A 49 12.11 -3.76 4.08
C LYS A 49 12.48 -3.78 2.58
N PRO A 50 13.64 -3.19 2.19
CA PRO A 50 13.96 -3.04 0.78
C PRO A 50 14.44 -4.33 0.12
N ASP A 51 15.40 -5.01 0.74
CA ASP A 51 16.04 -6.26 0.35
C ASP A 51 16.58 -6.91 1.65
N PRO A 52 16.65 -8.25 1.78
CA PRO A 52 17.16 -8.90 3.00
C PRO A 52 18.58 -8.49 3.41
N SER A 53 19.39 -8.00 2.46
CA SER A 53 20.77 -7.59 2.69
C SER A 53 20.92 -6.14 3.18
N LEU A 54 19.85 -5.35 3.15
CA LEU A 54 19.85 -3.93 3.50
C LEU A 54 19.04 -3.68 4.78
N PRO A 55 19.44 -2.69 5.61
CA PRO A 55 18.66 -2.35 6.79
C PRO A 55 17.26 -1.85 6.41
N PRO A 56 16.22 -2.18 7.20
CA PRO A 56 14.88 -1.62 7.02
C PRO A 56 14.91 -0.09 7.17
N SER A 57 14.08 0.59 6.38
CA SER A 57 13.85 2.04 6.52
C SER A 57 12.67 2.30 7.45
N HIS A 58 12.83 3.16 8.43
CA HIS A 58 11.84 3.47 9.45
C HIS A 58 11.00 4.69 9.06
N CYS A 59 9.69 4.49 9.03
CA CYS A 59 8.74 5.50 8.58
C CYS A 59 7.73 5.77 9.69
N ASN A 60 7.53 7.04 10.01
CA ASN A 60 6.54 7.45 11.00
C ASN A 60 5.99 8.84 10.71
N GLY A 61 4.92 9.18 11.41
CA GLY A 61 4.39 10.53 11.45
C GLY A 61 3.25 10.67 12.43
N THR A 62 3.07 11.90 12.91
CA THR A 62 1.99 12.29 13.82
C THR A 62 1.13 13.33 13.13
N TYR A 63 -0.16 13.06 13.01
CA TYR A 63 -1.12 13.87 12.25
C TYR A 63 -2.38 14.14 13.07
N ILE A 64 -3.09 15.22 12.74
CA ILE A 64 -4.35 15.57 13.39
C ILE A 64 -5.46 14.71 12.79
N GLY A 65 -6.15 13.93 13.61
CA GLY A 65 -7.21 12.99 13.18
C GLY A 65 -8.47 12.98 14.05
N SER A 66 -8.45 13.68 15.20
CA SER A 66 -9.64 13.87 16.06
C SER A 66 -10.39 12.58 16.42
N GLY A 67 -9.64 11.51 16.72
CA GLY A 67 -10.20 10.19 17.07
C GLY A 67 -10.34 9.23 15.88
N THR A 68 -10.23 9.71 14.65
CA THR A 68 -10.17 8.90 13.43
C THR A 68 -8.78 8.93 12.81
N LEU A 69 -8.33 7.85 12.19
CA LEU A 69 -7.04 7.80 11.50
C LEU A 69 -7.07 8.74 10.27
N PRO A 70 -6.28 9.82 10.23
CA PRO A 70 -6.35 10.81 9.15
C PRO A 70 -5.69 10.32 7.86
N ALA A 71 -6.13 10.86 6.72
CA ALA A 71 -5.40 10.68 5.48
C ALA A 71 -4.02 11.35 5.54
N VAL A 72 -3.03 10.73 4.91
CA VAL A 72 -1.65 11.22 4.79
C VAL A 72 -1.28 11.20 3.31
N GLY A 73 -0.88 12.35 2.75
CA GLY A 73 -0.56 12.46 1.32
C GLY A 73 0.93 12.34 0.99
N ASP A 74 1.83 12.71 1.91
CA ASP A 74 3.26 12.85 1.62
C ASP A 74 4.14 12.59 2.88
N GLY A 75 3.84 11.51 3.60
CA GLY A 75 4.66 11.07 4.72
C GLY A 75 6.08 10.71 4.28
N LYS A 76 7.07 10.94 5.15
CA LYS A 76 8.49 10.64 4.88
C LYS A 76 9.02 9.58 5.84
N CYS A 77 10.06 8.86 5.42
CA CYS A 77 10.80 7.96 6.28
C CYS A 77 12.03 8.69 6.84
N ALA A 78 12.25 8.58 8.16
CA ALA A 78 13.21 9.41 8.88
C ALA A 78 14.67 9.12 8.47
N ASP A 79 14.95 7.87 8.15
CA ASP A 79 16.27 7.36 7.77
C ASP A 79 16.45 7.13 6.27
N ASN A 80 15.40 7.36 5.47
CA ASN A 80 15.44 7.17 4.03
C ASN A 80 14.51 8.12 3.28
N ALA A 81 15.10 9.24 2.84
CA ALA A 81 14.38 10.29 2.10
C ALA A 81 13.87 9.86 0.71
N ALA A 82 14.30 8.70 0.18
CA ALA A 82 13.81 8.21 -1.10
C ALA A 82 12.36 7.70 -1.01
N TYR A 83 11.96 7.15 0.15
CA TYR A 83 10.61 6.67 0.35
C TYR A 83 9.68 7.81 0.79
N THR A 84 8.57 7.90 0.09
CA THR A 84 7.38 8.65 0.51
C THR A 84 6.25 7.67 0.73
N TRP A 85 5.34 7.98 1.63
CA TRP A 85 4.22 7.11 1.95
C TRP A 85 2.95 7.92 2.20
N GLY A 86 1.81 7.23 2.14
CA GLY A 86 0.52 7.84 2.28
C GLY A 86 -0.55 6.84 2.65
N ILE A 87 -1.64 7.37 3.18
CA ILE A 87 -2.84 6.63 3.58
C ILE A 87 -4.04 7.44 3.13
N VAL A 88 -5.00 6.79 2.46
CA VAL A 88 -6.29 7.41 2.09
C VAL A 88 -7.44 6.55 2.56
N SER A 89 -8.51 7.19 3.06
CA SER A 89 -9.73 6.49 3.45
C SER A 89 -10.45 5.92 2.22
N THR A 90 -11.04 4.75 2.35
CA THR A 90 -11.89 4.13 1.33
C THR A 90 -13.38 4.29 1.66
N GLN A 91 -14.26 4.11 0.67
CA GLN A 91 -15.71 4.32 0.85
C GLN A 91 -16.35 3.29 1.80
N ASP A 92 -15.76 2.12 1.94
CA ASP A 92 -16.18 1.03 2.83
C ASP A 92 -15.72 1.21 4.28
N GLY A 93 -15.00 2.29 4.60
CA GLY A 93 -14.53 2.60 5.96
C GLY A 93 -13.15 2.04 6.30
N GLY A 94 -12.47 1.42 5.33
CA GLY A 94 -11.08 1.02 5.44
C GLY A 94 -10.11 2.12 4.98
N TYR A 95 -8.88 1.71 4.68
CA TYR A 95 -7.85 2.60 4.16
C TYR A 95 -7.04 1.92 3.06
N ARG A 96 -6.43 2.73 2.19
CA ARG A 96 -5.35 2.27 1.30
C ARG A 96 -4.05 2.86 1.79
N PHE A 97 -3.13 1.99 2.15
CA PHE A 97 -1.76 2.33 2.45
C PHE A 97 -0.93 2.26 1.17
N GLY A 98 -0.05 3.24 0.96
CA GLY A 98 0.88 3.27 -0.15
C GLY A 98 2.27 3.73 0.25
N VAL A 99 3.29 3.13 -0.35
CA VAL A 99 4.68 3.59 -0.30
C VAL A 99 5.23 3.70 -1.71
N TRP A 100 5.95 4.77 -2.02
CA TRP A 100 6.53 5.00 -3.33
C TRP A 100 7.90 5.63 -3.24
N TYR A 101 8.68 5.44 -4.30
CA TYR A 101 9.96 6.09 -4.50
C TYR A 101 10.19 6.36 -5.99
N PRO A 102 11.07 7.31 -6.35
CA PRO A 102 11.40 7.59 -7.74
C PRO A 102 12.08 6.37 -8.38
N LEU A 103 11.45 5.80 -9.41
CA LEU A 103 12.09 4.78 -10.25
C LEU A 103 13.10 5.42 -11.20
N ASN A 104 12.79 6.63 -11.68
CA ASN A 104 13.64 7.48 -12.50
C ASN A 104 13.16 8.94 -12.39
N SER A 105 13.74 9.84 -13.19
CA SER A 105 13.38 11.28 -13.17
C SER A 105 11.97 11.61 -13.63
N ARG A 106 11.21 10.65 -14.16
CA ARG A 106 9.89 10.84 -14.77
C ARG A 106 8.77 10.02 -14.14
N SER A 107 9.11 9.03 -13.30
CA SER A 107 8.11 8.13 -12.74
C SER A 107 8.49 7.62 -11.35
N ASN A 108 7.47 7.42 -10.54
CA ASN A 108 7.58 6.68 -9.29
C ASN A 108 7.13 5.24 -9.50
N ILE A 109 7.60 4.34 -8.65
CA ILE A 109 6.98 3.04 -8.43
C ILE A 109 6.24 3.09 -7.09
N THR A 110 4.98 2.67 -7.10
CA THR A 110 4.08 2.71 -5.94
C THR A 110 3.69 1.29 -5.56
N TYR A 111 3.79 0.97 -4.28
CA TYR A 111 3.37 -0.29 -3.69
C TYR A 111 2.22 -0.03 -2.73
N CYS A 112 1.20 -0.88 -2.78
CA CYS A 112 -0.09 -0.69 -2.16
C CYS A 112 -0.48 -1.85 -1.27
N HIS A 113 -1.21 -1.54 -0.20
CA HIS A 113 -1.88 -2.51 0.65
C HIS A 113 -3.27 -1.96 1.04
N GLN A 114 -4.29 -2.81 0.93
CA GLN A 114 -5.63 -2.50 1.38
C GLN A 114 -5.73 -2.85 2.86
N ILE A 115 -6.06 -1.85 3.68
CA ILE A 115 -6.45 -2.02 5.08
C ILE A 115 -7.97 -2.12 5.10
N THR A 116 -8.50 -3.25 5.54
CA THR A 116 -9.95 -3.48 5.52
C THR A 116 -10.62 -2.88 6.77
N PRO A 117 -11.94 -2.63 6.75
CA PRO A 117 -12.63 -2.03 7.90
C PRO A 117 -12.54 -2.88 9.17
N ASP A 118 -12.47 -4.21 9.06
CA ASP A 118 -12.31 -5.14 10.18
C ASP A 118 -10.92 -5.10 10.83
N GLU A 119 -9.94 -4.46 10.17
CA GLU A 119 -8.62 -4.19 10.73
C GLU A 119 -8.57 -2.86 11.50
N ILE A 120 -9.70 -2.15 11.62
CA ILE A 120 -9.82 -0.88 12.34
C ILE A 120 -10.79 -1.05 13.50
N GLU A 121 -10.26 -0.97 14.71
CA GLU A 121 -11.06 -0.97 15.94
C GLU A 121 -11.30 0.46 16.41
N VAL A 122 -12.55 0.78 16.73
CA VAL A 122 -12.90 2.03 17.43
C VAL A 122 -13.15 1.71 18.89
N VAL A 123 -12.26 2.18 19.76
CA VAL A 123 -12.37 2.00 21.20
C VAL A 123 -13.09 3.20 21.81
N ASP A 124 -14.16 2.93 22.57
CA ASP A 124 -14.91 3.92 23.32
C ASP A 124 -14.29 4.14 24.71
N GLY A 125 -13.73 5.34 24.92
CA GLY A 125 -13.19 5.80 26.20
C GLY A 125 -14.20 6.64 27.00
N GLY A 126 -15.49 6.57 26.67
CA GLY A 126 -16.59 7.29 27.31
C GLY A 126 -16.77 8.72 26.80
N SER A 127 -15.76 9.58 26.94
CA SER A 127 -15.80 10.97 26.45
C SER A 127 -15.17 11.15 25.06
N VAL A 128 -14.43 10.15 24.59
CA VAL A 128 -13.72 10.16 23.31
C VAL A 128 -13.77 8.77 22.70
N GLN A 129 -13.85 8.71 21.38
CA GLN A 129 -13.63 7.49 20.62
C GLN A 129 -12.30 7.60 19.88
N THR A 130 -11.55 6.51 19.82
CA THR A 130 -10.25 6.46 19.16
C THR A 130 -10.15 5.25 18.25
N ALA A 131 -9.75 5.49 17.01
CA ALA A 131 -9.46 4.45 16.03
C ALA A 131 -8.04 3.89 16.21
N HIS A 132 -7.94 2.57 16.11
CA HIS A 132 -6.71 1.78 16.23
C HIS A 132 -6.67 0.76 15.10
N TYR A 133 -5.52 0.62 14.45
CA TYR A 133 -5.27 -0.50 13.55
C TYR A 133 -4.98 -1.76 14.38
N ILE A 134 -5.70 -2.84 14.09
CA ILE A 134 -5.60 -4.14 14.75
C ILE A 134 -5.25 -5.28 13.79
N GLY A 135 -4.98 -4.97 12.51
CA GLY A 135 -4.59 -5.95 11.50
C GLY A 135 -3.14 -6.43 11.63
N PRO A 136 -2.64 -7.19 10.64
CA PRO A 136 -1.27 -7.69 10.61
C PRO A 136 -0.21 -6.59 10.69
N THR A 137 0.75 -6.75 11.59
CA THR A 137 1.90 -5.81 11.69
C THR A 137 2.92 -6.02 10.56
N GLU A 138 2.84 -7.13 9.83
CA GLU A 138 3.67 -7.40 8.66
C GLU A 138 2.79 -7.83 7.49
N PHE A 139 3.03 -7.25 6.32
CA PHE A 139 2.31 -7.55 5.10
C PHE A 139 3.12 -7.20 3.85
N ASP A 140 2.77 -7.81 2.73
CA ASP A 140 3.29 -7.44 1.42
C ASP A 140 2.44 -6.33 0.80
N ALA A 141 3.10 -5.25 0.41
CA ALA A 141 2.52 -4.23 -0.47
C ALA A 141 2.91 -4.56 -1.92
N THR A 142 1.97 -4.50 -2.85
CA THR A 142 2.17 -4.90 -4.25
C THR A 142 2.04 -3.71 -5.19
N VAL A 143 2.66 -3.76 -6.37
CA VAL A 143 2.56 -2.65 -7.32
C VAL A 143 1.12 -2.45 -7.80
N ASP A 144 0.54 -1.28 -7.48
CA ASP A 144 -0.82 -0.89 -7.84
C ASP A 144 -0.99 0.65 -7.78
N ALA A 145 -2.14 1.17 -8.22
CA ALA A 145 -2.51 2.58 -8.17
C ALA A 145 -3.27 2.92 -6.87
N CYS A 146 -2.54 3.37 -5.84
CA CYS A 146 -3.06 3.72 -4.51
C CYS A 146 -3.81 5.06 -4.42
N PHE A 147 -3.41 6.06 -5.23
CA PHE A 147 -3.78 7.47 -5.12
C PHE A 147 -4.19 8.03 -6.48
#